data_AF-A0A6M2BR75-F1
#
_entry.id   AF-A0A6M2BR75-F1
#
_cell.length_a   1.000
_cell.length_b   1.000
_cell.length_c   1.000
_cell.angle_alpha   90.00
_cell.angle_beta   90.00
_cell.angle_gamma   90.00
#
_symmetry.space_group_name_H-M   'P 1'
#
loop_
_entity.id
_entity.type
_entity.pdbx_description
1 polymer ?
#
loop_
_entity_poly.entity_id
_entity_poly.type
_entity_poly.pdbx_seq_one_letter_code
_entity_poly.pdbx_strand_id
1 'polypeptide(L)'
;MNRIGIGAASVSCLAVALLAGCATLNESECHTVDWRELGRSDGAHGYEASRLGEHIEACGKYGITPDAAAYGSGREEGLQLYCQPTNAVNEGRSGNSYRSVCPGERNLMFSHYYQRGLALRQLDADVGDISSALDAQRRAMNDCRDLDLYKMLNQNARYLEAQLRYTQDFLDHAERDVAADRDPRPYSAGRWQNDLPYPDALDQVRRAQNRQQHKGDDAGARS
;
A
#
# COMPACT_ATOMS: atom_id res chain seq x y z
N MET A 1 -18.84 -60.21 -19.42
CA MET A 1 -17.98 -60.26 -18.21
C MET A 1 -18.30 -59.06 -17.36
N ASN A 2 -18.76 -59.35 -16.15
CA ASN A 2 -19.39 -58.46 -15.18
C ASN A 2 -18.32 -57.82 -14.28
N ARG A 3 -18.31 -56.49 -14.11
CA ARG A 3 -17.79 -55.82 -12.90
C ARG A 3 -18.54 -54.53 -12.62
N ILE A 4 -19.51 -54.67 -11.72
CA ILE A 4 -20.09 -53.60 -10.89
C ILE A 4 -19.01 -53.18 -9.88
N GLY A 5 -18.79 -51.86 -9.74
CA GLY A 5 -17.99 -51.26 -8.68
C GLY A 5 -18.74 -50.09 -8.07
N ILE A 6 -19.50 -50.37 -7.01
CA ILE A 6 -20.11 -49.39 -6.12
C ILE A 6 -19.00 -48.88 -5.20
N GLY A 7 -18.80 -47.56 -5.12
CA GLY A 7 -17.80 -47.00 -4.23
C GLY A 7 -17.95 -45.49 -4.02
N ALA A 8 -18.25 -45.13 -2.77
CA ALA A 8 -18.10 -43.83 -2.13
C ALA A 8 -19.09 -42.72 -2.54
N ALA A 9 -20.17 -42.64 -1.77
CA ALA A 9 -20.79 -41.37 -1.42
C ALA A 9 -19.75 -40.49 -0.71
N SER A 10 -19.28 -39.44 -1.37
CA SER A 10 -18.45 -38.40 -0.78
C SER A 10 -19.26 -37.12 -0.67
N VAL A 11 -19.88 -37.00 0.51
CA VAL A 11 -20.26 -35.78 1.23
C VAL A 11 -19.88 -34.49 0.50
N SER A 12 -20.89 -33.81 -0.07
CA SER A 12 -20.79 -32.37 -0.35
C SER A 12 -20.54 -31.67 0.98
N CYS A 13 -19.28 -31.36 1.26
CA CYS A 13 -18.89 -30.44 2.31
C CYS A 13 -19.44 -29.07 1.90
N LEU A 14 -20.63 -28.76 2.42
CA LEU A 14 -21.21 -27.44 2.43
C LEU A 14 -20.19 -26.53 3.14
N ALA A 15 -19.37 -25.84 2.36
CA ALA A 15 -18.51 -24.78 2.85
C ALA A 15 -19.43 -23.63 3.28
N VAL A 16 -19.93 -23.72 4.52
CA VAL A 16 -20.48 -22.58 5.24
C VAL A 16 -19.28 -21.67 5.49
N ALA A 17 -19.03 -20.78 4.53
CA ALA A 17 -18.24 -19.60 4.75
C ALA A 17 -18.98 -18.79 5.82
N LEU A 18 -18.68 -19.05 7.09
CA LEU A 18 -19.03 -18.17 8.17
C LEU A 18 -18.39 -16.84 7.82
N LEU A 19 -19.23 -15.90 7.37
CA LEU A 19 -18.98 -14.48 7.50
C LEU A 19 -18.89 -14.22 9.01
N ALA A 20 -17.75 -14.55 9.60
CA ALA A 20 -17.29 -13.84 10.77
C ALA A 20 -17.12 -12.39 10.29
N GLY A 21 -18.22 -11.62 10.35
CA GLY A 21 -18.12 -10.17 10.35
C GLY A 21 -17.06 -9.82 11.37
N CYS A 22 -16.21 -8.83 11.08
CA CYS A 22 -15.08 -8.43 11.90
C CYS A 22 -15.55 -8.00 13.30
N ALA A 23 -15.89 -8.96 14.14
CA ALA A 23 -16.24 -8.76 15.52
C ALA A 23 -14.95 -8.34 16.20
N THR A 24 -14.98 -7.16 16.80
CA THR A 24 -13.82 -6.58 17.46
C THR A 24 -13.42 -7.33 18.73
N LEU A 25 -14.36 -8.07 19.33
CA LEU A 25 -14.19 -8.88 20.53
C LEU A 25 -15.03 -10.15 20.43
N ASN A 26 -14.54 -11.24 21.00
CA ASN A 26 -15.29 -12.48 21.23
C ASN A 26 -15.93 -12.52 22.63
N GLU A 27 -16.77 -13.53 22.91
CA GLU A 27 -17.48 -13.69 24.19
C GLU A 27 -16.56 -13.64 25.41
N SER A 28 -15.46 -14.41 25.37
CA SER A 28 -14.52 -14.47 26.49
C SER A 28 -13.85 -13.12 26.71
N GLU A 29 -13.46 -12.44 25.64
CA GLU A 29 -12.85 -11.11 25.72
C GLU A 29 -13.84 -10.10 26.32
N CYS A 30 -15.11 -10.11 25.89
CA CYS A 30 -16.14 -9.24 26.45
C CYS A 30 -16.33 -9.43 27.96
N HIS A 31 -16.16 -10.65 28.48
CA HIS A 31 -16.30 -10.93 29.91
C HIS A 31 -15.10 -10.46 30.75
N THR A 32 -13.91 -10.40 30.17
CA THR A 32 -12.67 -10.15 30.93
C THR A 32 -11.99 -8.83 30.59
N VAL A 33 -12.46 -8.12 29.56
CA VAL A 33 -11.81 -6.90 29.08
C VAL A 33 -11.90 -5.77 30.11
N ASP A 34 -10.76 -5.10 30.31
CA ASP A 34 -10.72 -3.79 30.93
C ASP A 34 -11.05 -2.74 29.86
N TRP A 35 -12.22 -2.12 29.98
CA TRP A 35 -12.71 -1.15 29.01
C TRP A 35 -11.81 0.07 28.87
N ARG A 36 -11.18 0.53 29.96
CA ARG A 36 -10.25 1.66 29.91
C ARG A 36 -8.98 1.28 29.17
N GLU A 37 -8.43 0.09 29.44
CA GLU A 37 -7.24 -0.38 28.75
C GLU A 37 -7.50 -0.65 27.26
N LEU A 38 -8.66 -1.23 26.92
CA LEU A 38 -9.08 -1.38 25.53
C LEU A 38 -9.18 -0.04 24.83
N GLY A 39 -9.85 0.94 25.46
CA GLY A 39 -9.92 2.30 24.94
C GLY A 39 -8.54 2.91 24.72
N ARG A 40 -7.63 2.75 25.69
CA ARG A 40 -6.24 3.23 25.59
C ARG A 40 -5.49 2.61 24.43
N SER A 41 -5.61 1.30 24.23
CA SER A 41 -5.06 0.60 23.08
C SER A 41 -5.64 1.17 21.78
N ASP A 42 -6.96 1.30 21.68
CA ASP A 42 -7.62 1.78 20.47
C ASP A 42 -7.25 3.22 20.12
N GLY A 43 -7.18 4.08 21.12
CA GLY A 43 -6.71 5.45 20.97
C GLY A 43 -5.26 5.51 20.49
N ALA A 44 -4.40 4.63 21.00
CA ALA A 44 -2.99 4.55 20.59
C ALA A 44 -2.81 4.03 19.16
N HIS A 45 -3.79 3.28 18.62
CA HIS A 45 -3.84 2.87 17.22
C HIS A 45 -4.58 3.89 16.32
N GLY A 46 -5.09 4.98 16.87
CA GLY A 46 -5.80 6.01 16.12
C GLY A 46 -7.16 5.57 15.58
N TYR A 47 -7.83 4.62 16.24
CA TYR A 47 -9.19 4.26 15.87
C TYR A 47 -10.19 5.39 16.19
N GLU A 48 -11.22 5.51 15.34
CA GLU A 48 -12.29 6.49 15.49
C GLU A 48 -13.17 6.20 16.72
N ALA A 49 -13.89 7.20 17.21
CA ALA A 49 -14.80 7.03 18.35
C ALA A 49 -15.94 6.04 18.06
N SER A 50 -16.29 5.84 16.78
CA SER A 50 -17.27 4.86 16.32
C SER A 50 -16.88 3.42 16.65
N ARG A 51 -15.60 3.13 16.90
CA ARG A 51 -15.09 1.80 17.26
C ARG A 51 -15.76 1.23 18.53
N LEU A 52 -16.14 2.10 19.48
CA LEU A 52 -16.94 1.69 20.64
C LEU A 52 -18.28 1.07 20.23
N GLY A 53 -18.93 1.58 19.19
CA GLY A 53 -20.17 1.01 18.66
C GLY A 53 -19.99 -0.43 18.18
N GLU A 54 -18.85 -0.74 17.56
CA GLU A 54 -18.50 -2.09 17.13
C GLU A 54 -18.30 -3.03 18.34
N HIS A 55 -17.67 -2.55 19.41
CA HIS A 55 -17.57 -3.30 20.67
C HIS A 55 -18.93 -3.54 21.33
N ILE A 56 -19.81 -2.54 21.34
CA ILE A 56 -21.18 -2.66 21.86
C ILE A 56 -21.96 -3.71 21.07
N GLU A 57 -21.86 -3.70 19.74
CA GLU A 57 -22.52 -4.70 18.90
C GLU A 57 -21.97 -6.11 19.17
N ALA A 58 -20.64 -6.25 19.28
CA ALA A 58 -19.99 -7.55 19.52
C ALA A 58 -20.38 -8.13 20.88
N CYS A 59 -20.26 -7.36 21.96
CA CYS A 59 -20.50 -7.83 23.32
C CYS A 59 -22.00 -7.91 23.67
N GLY A 60 -22.84 -7.10 23.03
CA GLY A 60 -24.29 -7.15 23.19
C GLY A 60 -24.91 -8.49 22.76
N LYS A 61 -24.29 -9.21 21.81
CA LYS A 61 -24.68 -10.57 21.41
C LYS A 61 -24.62 -11.58 22.57
N TYR A 62 -23.82 -11.28 23.59
CA TYR A 62 -23.63 -12.09 24.80
C TYR A 62 -24.29 -11.45 26.04
N GLY A 63 -25.10 -10.41 25.85
CA GLY A 63 -25.76 -9.68 26.95
C GLY A 63 -24.82 -8.84 27.81
N ILE A 64 -23.61 -8.55 27.33
CA ILE A 64 -22.60 -7.75 28.03
C ILE A 64 -22.72 -6.30 27.57
N THR A 65 -22.81 -5.37 28.53
CA THR A 65 -22.85 -3.93 28.25
C THR A 65 -21.48 -3.30 28.50
N PRO A 66 -20.82 -2.74 27.48
CA PRO A 66 -19.54 -2.04 27.65
C PRO A 66 -19.61 -0.81 28.56
N ASP A 67 -18.53 -0.55 29.32
CA ASP A 67 -18.36 0.70 30.05
C ASP A 67 -17.84 1.79 29.11
N ALA A 68 -18.77 2.58 28.56
CA ALA A 68 -18.48 3.66 27.62
C ALA A 68 -17.61 4.77 28.23
N ALA A 69 -17.75 5.06 29.54
CA ALA A 69 -17.01 6.12 30.19
C ALA A 69 -15.56 5.71 30.42
N ALA A 70 -15.34 4.47 30.90
CA ALA A 70 -14.01 3.90 31.04
C ALA A 70 -13.29 3.83 29.68
N TYR A 71 -13.97 3.31 28.65
CA TYR A 71 -13.42 3.26 27.29
C TYR A 71 -13.08 4.65 26.74
N GLY A 72 -13.98 5.61 26.87
CA GLY A 72 -13.76 6.99 26.40
C GLY A 72 -12.54 7.63 27.04
N SER A 73 -12.41 7.52 28.37
CA SER A 73 -11.24 8.02 29.12
C SER A 73 -9.95 7.35 28.66
N GLY A 74 -9.97 6.02 28.51
CA GLY A 74 -8.84 5.27 27.98
C GLY A 74 -8.44 5.75 26.58
N ARG A 75 -9.42 5.90 25.69
CA ARG A 75 -9.18 6.34 24.30
C ARG A 75 -8.55 7.72 24.23
N GLU A 76 -8.97 8.65 25.09
CA GLU A 76 -8.33 9.96 25.18
C GLU A 76 -6.87 9.86 25.62
N GLU A 77 -6.53 8.98 26.57
CA GLU A 77 -5.15 8.69 26.96
C GLU A 77 -4.34 8.08 25.81
N GLY A 78 -4.91 7.10 25.10
CA GLY A 78 -4.29 6.50 23.92
C GLY A 78 -4.01 7.50 22.80
N LEU A 79 -4.95 8.41 22.53
CA LEU A 79 -4.78 9.45 21.52
C LEU A 79 -3.67 10.43 21.87
N GLN A 80 -3.30 10.59 23.15
CA GLN A 80 -2.10 11.37 23.49
C GLN A 80 -0.83 10.73 22.94
N LEU A 81 -0.78 9.39 22.83
CA LEU A 81 0.34 8.65 22.25
C LEU A 81 0.30 8.68 20.72
N TYR A 82 -0.90 8.54 20.13
CA TYR A 82 -1.07 8.55 18.68
C TYR A 82 -0.81 9.92 18.06
N CYS A 83 -1.30 10.99 18.70
CA CYS A 83 -1.30 12.35 18.15
C CYS A 83 0.04 13.07 18.34
N GLN A 84 1.12 12.43 17.92
CA GLN A 84 2.48 12.93 17.98
C GLN A 84 2.99 13.32 16.58
N PRO A 85 3.82 14.37 16.45
CA PRO A 85 4.39 14.79 15.17
C PRO A 85 5.10 13.66 14.41
N THR A 86 5.90 12.87 15.13
CA THR A 86 6.63 11.73 14.57
C THR A 86 5.70 10.65 14.03
N ASN A 87 4.63 10.34 14.76
CA ASN A 87 3.63 9.38 14.30
C ASN A 87 2.89 9.89 13.06
N ALA A 88 2.54 11.18 13.02
CA ALA A 88 1.90 11.77 11.85
C ALA A 88 2.74 11.63 10.56
N VAL A 89 4.05 11.90 10.64
CA VAL A 89 4.97 11.66 9.51
C VAL A 89 4.97 10.19 9.11
N ASN A 90 5.03 9.28 10.07
CA ASN A 90 5.05 7.84 9.81
C ASN A 90 3.76 7.36 9.13
N GLU A 91 2.60 7.80 9.61
CA GLU A 91 1.28 7.48 9.05
C GLU A 91 1.18 7.96 7.60
N GLY A 92 1.61 9.20 7.33
CA GLY A 92 1.66 9.77 5.98
C GLY A 92 2.60 8.99 5.06
N ARG A 93 3.81 8.67 5.53
CA ARG A 93 4.80 7.91 4.73
C ARG A 93 4.31 6.49 4.43
N SER A 94 3.69 5.85 5.42
CA SER A 94 3.12 4.50 5.30
C SER A 94 1.88 4.46 4.40
N GLY A 95 1.26 5.61 4.12
CA GLY A 95 0.07 5.75 3.28
C GLY A 95 -1.22 5.39 3.99
N ASN A 96 -1.20 5.37 5.32
CA ASN A 96 -2.40 5.20 6.12
C ASN A 96 -3.23 6.48 6.04
N SER A 97 -4.55 6.36 5.98
CA SER A 97 -5.43 7.52 5.98
C SER A 97 -5.56 8.10 7.38
N TYR A 98 -5.29 9.40 7.53
CA TYR A 98 -5.56 10.10 8.78
C TYR A 98 -7.07 10.44 8.90
N ARG A 99 -7.72 9.93 9.94
CA ARG A 99 -9.17 10.06 10.18
C ARG A 99 -9.55 11.22 11.09
N SER A 100 -8.68 12.24 11.20
CA SER A 100 -8.90 13.42 12.06
C SER A 100 -9.27 13.11 13.51
N VAL A 101 -8.69 12.04 14.06
CA VAL A 101 -9.00 11.55 15.42
C VAL A 101 -8.38 12.38 16.54
N CYS A 102 -7.44 13.27 16.23
CA CYS A 102 -6.79 14.08 17.24
C CYS A 102 -7.67 15.28 17.64
N PRO A 103 -7.69 15.67 18.93
CA PRO A 103 -8.51 16.77 19.39
C PRO A 103 -7.85 18.14 19.16
N GLY A 104 -8.66 19.17 18.88
CA GLY A 104 -8.26 20.58 18.89
C GLY A 104 -7.03 20.89 18.03
N GLU A 105 -6.10 21.67 18.57
CA GLU A 105 -4.86 22.09 17.88
C GLU A 105 -3.97 20.90 17.47
N ARG A 106 -4.04 19.77 18.18
CA ARG A 106 -3.30 18.56 17.80
C ARG A 106 -3.74 18.00 16.47
N ASN A 107 -5.00 18.20 16.05
CA ASN A 107 -5.46 17.82 14.71
C ASN A 107 -4.76 18.61 13.60
N LEU A 108 -4.59 19.92 13.81
CA LEU A 108 -3.93 20.80 12.85
C LEU A 108 -2.45 20.46 12.74
N MET A 109 -1.78 20.29 13.89
CA MET A 109 -0.39 19.82 13.93
C MET A 109 -0.25 18.46 13.24
N PHE A 110 -1.06 17.47 13.60
CA PHE A 110 -0.99 16.14 13.03
C PHE A 110 -1.17 16.20 11.51
N SER A 111 -2.16 16.94 11.02
CA SER A 111 -2.40 17.11 9.59
C SER A 111 -1.18 17.70 8.88
N HIS A 112 -0.50 18.69 9.47
CA HIS A 112 0.72 19.29 8.92
C HIS A 112 1.86 18.27 8.78
N TYR A 113 2.21 17.57 9.85
CA TYR A 113 3.26 16.55 9.82
C TYR A 113 2.89 15.35 8.95
N TYR A 114 1.61 15.01 8.88
CA TYR A 114 1.09 13.98 7.97
C TYR A 114 1.34 14.33 6.50
N GLN A 115 1.18 15.60 6.10
CA GLN A 115 1.53 16.05 4.75
C GLN A 115 3.02 15.90 4.43
N ARG A 116 3.90 16.12 5.42
CA ARG A 116 5.35 15.85 5.26
C ARG A 116 5.59 14.36 4.98
N GLY A 117 4.91 13.48 5.69
CA GLY A 117 4.94 12.04 5.44
C GLY A 117 4.47 11.66 4.04
N LEU A 118 3.36 12.25 3.58
CA LEU A 118 2.84 12.04 2.21
C LEU A 118 3.83 12.50 1.13
N ALA A 119 4.55 13.61 1.35
CA ALA A 119 5.57 14.07 0.44
C ALA A 119 6.73 13.06 0.31
N LEU A 120 7.19 12.49 1.43
CA LEU A 120 8.20 11.41 1.44
C LEU A 120 7.68 10.16 0.72
N ARG A 121 6.43 9.75 1.00
CA ARG A 121 5.80 8.60 0.34
C ARG A 121 5.83 8.74 -1.18
N GLN A 122 5.50 9.92 -1.69
CA GLN A 122 5.43 10.16 -3.11
C GLN A 122 6.81 10.08 -3.79
N LEU A 123 7.85 10.55 -3.10
CA LEU A 123 9.24 10.39 -3.54
C LEU A 123 9.68 8.93 -3.51
N ASP A 124 9.37 8.20 -2.43
CA ASP A 124 9.64 6.75 -2.32
C ASP A 124 8.98 5.99 -3.49
N ALA A 125 7.72 6.32 -3.81
CA ALA A 125 6.98 5.72 -4.92
C ALA A 125 7.65 6.01 -6.27
N ASP A 126 7.99 7.27 -6.55
CA ASP A 126 8.64 7.64 -7.81
C ASP A 126 10.02 6.97 -7.95
N VAL A 127 10.82 6.87 -6.89
CA VAL A 127 12.08 6.10 -6.89
C VAL A 127 11.83 4.64 -7.30
N GLY A 128 10.82 4.00 -6.70
CA GLY A 128 10.44 2.62 -7.02
C GLY A 128 9.98 2.45 -8.47
N ASP A 129 9.13 3.35 -8.95
CA ASP A 129 8.57 3.30 -10.29
C ASP A 129 9.63 3.57 -11.38
N ILE A 130 10.49 4.58 -11.18
CA ILE A 130 11.60 4.87 -12.11
C ILE A 130 12.57 3.69 -12.17
N SER A 131 12.92 3.11 -11.01
CA SER A 131 13.79 1.93 -10.94
C SER A 131 13.19 0.75 -11.72
N SER A 132 11.91 0.47 -11.50
CA SER A 132 11.18 -0.60 -12.19
C SER A 132 11.11 -0.36 -13.71
N ALA A 133 10.88 0.89 -14.13
CA ALA A 133 10.88 1.28 -15.53
C ALA A 133 12.27 1.11 -16.17
N LEU A 134 13.34 1.52 -15.48
CA LEU A 134 14.72 1.36 -15.93
C LEU A 134 15.06 -0.12 -16.13
N ASP A 135 14.68 -0.97 -15.19
CA ASP A 135 14.88 -2.41 -15.28
C ASP A 135 14.10 -3.03 -16.45
N ALA A 136 12.89 -2.54 -16.73
CA ALA A 136 12.14 -2.98 -17.90
C ALA A 136 12.85 -2.61 -19.22
N GLN A 137 13.43 -1.40 -19.32
CA GLN A 137 14.24 -1.02 -20.48
C GLN A 137 15.46 -1.93 -20.63
N ARG A 138 16.18 -2.19 -19.52
CA ARG A 138 17.37 -3.04 -19.51
C ARG A 138 17.07 -4.48 -19.94
N ARG A 139 15.98 -5.06 -19.44
CA ARG A 139 15.51 -6.38 -19.89
C ARG A 139 15.20 -6.39 -21.39
N ALA A 140 14.45 -5.41 -21.88
CA ALA A 140 14.12 -5.31 -23.30
C ALA A 140 15.37 -5.15 -24.18
N MET A 141 16.39 -4.42 -23.74
CA MET A 141 17.66 -4.26 -24.47
C MET A 141 18.41 -5.57 -24.64
N ASN A 142 18.40 -6.44 -23.62
CA ASN A 142 19.09 -7.74 -23.68
C ASN A 142 18.50 -8.66 -24.76
N ASP A 143 17.20 -8.54 -25.02
CA ASP A 143 16.47 -9.39 -25.97
C ASP A 143 16.26 -8.73 -27.35
N CYS A 144 16.66 -7.45 -27.50
CA CYS A 144 16.39 -6.67 -28.70
C CYS A 144 17.46 -6.87 -29.77
N ARG A 145 17.07 -7.48 -30.90
CA ARG A 145 17.95 -7.67 -32.07
C ARG A 145 17.93 -6.49 -33.04
N ASP A 146 16.90 -5.65 -32.97
CA ASP A 146 16.74 -4.47 -33.81
C ASP A 146 17.59 -3.32 -33.26
N LEU A 147 18.51 -2.81 -34.08
CA LEU A 147 19.45 -1.78 -33.65
C LEU A 147 18.79 -0.43 -33.34
N ASP A 148 17.73 -0.08 -34.06
CA ASP A 148 17.08 1.21 -33.89
C ASP A 148 16.18 1.20 -32.65
N LEU A 149 15.47 0.09 -32.40
CA LEU A 149 14.77 -0.12 -31.13
C LEU A 149 15.73 -0.14 -29.94
N TYR A 150 16.89 -0.81 -30.08
CA TYR A 150 17.92 -0.82 -29.03
C TYR A 150 18.38 0.60 -28.68
N LYS A 151 18.64 1.46 -29.68
CA LYS A 151 19.03 2.86 -29.45
C LYS A 151 17.94 3.64 -28.71
N MET A 152 16.67 3.44 -29.03
CA MET A 152 15.55 4.08 -28.31
C MET A 152 15.49 3.65 -26.85
N LEU A 153 15.55 2.35 -26.57
CA LEU A 153 15.57 1.80 -25.21
C LEU A 153 16.77 2.33 -24.40
N ASN A 154 17.96 2.39 -25.00
CA ASN A 154 19.16 2.92 -24.34
C ASN A 154 19.04 4.43 -24.03
N GLN A 155 18.39 5.21 -24.89
CA GLN A 155 18.12 6.63 -24.61
C GLN A 155 17.11 6.79 -23.46
N ASN A 156 16.05 5.98 -23.42
CA ASN A 156 15.14 5.92 -22.28
C ASN A 156 15.86 5.52 -20.98
N ALA A 157 16.71 4.50 -21.03
CA ALA A 157 17.45 4.03 -19.86
C ALA A 157 18.35 5.14 -19.29
N ARG A 158 19.07 5.89 -20.13
CA ARG A 158 19.87 7.04 -19.68
C ARG A 158 19.05 8.15 -19.05
N TYR A 159 17.87 8.43 -19.61
CA TYR A 159 16.93 9.39 -19.03
C TYR A 159 16.47 8.93 -17.64
N LEU A 160 16.01 7.68 -17.52
CA LEU A 160 15.52 7.11 -16.27
C LEU A 160 16.64 7.01 -15.22
N GLU A 161 17.88 6.71 -15.61
CA GLU A 161 19.04 6.73 -14.71
C GLU A 161 19.32 8.13 -14.15
N ALA A 162 19.25 9.17 -14.98
CA ALA A 162 19.42 10.54 -14.52
C ALA A 162 18.27 10.95 -13.59
N GLN A 163 17.04 10.58 -13.94
CA GLN A 163 15.87 10.88 -13.13
C GLN A 163 15.85 10.14 -11.79
N LEU A 164 16.31 8.89 -11.77
CA LEU A 164 16.43 8.09 -10.55
C LEU A 164 17.38 8.76 -9.57
N ARG A 165 18.59 9.15 -10.05
CA ARG A 165 19.56 9.89 -9.23
C ARG A 165 18.99 11.20 -8.70
N TYR A 166 18.37 11.99 -9.58
CA TYR A 166 17.73 13.25 -9.17
C TYR A 166 16.67 13.04 -8.09
N THR A 167 15.83 12.02 -8.24
CA THR A 167 14.73 11.76 -7.30
C THR A 167 15.24 11.21 -5.98
N GLN A 168 16.29 10.36 -6.00
CA GLN A 168 16.99 9.91 -4.80
C GLN A 168 17.63 11.08 -4.05
N ASP A 169 18.36 11.95 -4.75
CA ASP A 169 18.93 13.16 -4.14
C ASP A 169 17.83 14.04 -3.53
N PHE A 170 16.68 14.18 -4.21
CA PHE A 170 15.55 14.95 -3.69
C PHE A 170 14.95 14.30 -2.43
N LEU A 171 14.77 12.99 -2.42
CA LEU A 171 14.30 12.22 -1.27
C LEU A 171 15.24 12.41 -0.07
N ASP A 172 16.55 12.25 -0.26
CA ASP A 172 17.56 12.43 0.78
C ASP A 172 17.51 13.84 1.41
N HIS A 173 17.28 14.88 0.60
CA HIS A 173 17.10 16.24 1.09
C HIS A 173 15.79 16.39 1.87
N ALA A 174 14.68 15.85 1.35
CA ALA A 174 13.39 15.90 2.00
C ALA A 174 13.42 15.19 3.37
N GLU A 175 14.09 14.04 3.47
CA GLU A 175 14.28 13.32 4.73
C GLU A 175 15.08 14.15 5.75
N ARG A 176 16.15 14.83 5.31
CA ARG A 176 16.92 15.74 6.18
C ARG A 176 16.10 16.93 6.65
N ASP A 177 15.24 17.48 5.79
CA ASP A 177 14.35 18.58 6.17
C ASP A 177 13.33 18.13 7.20
N VAL A 178 12.64 17.01 6.96
CA VAL A 178 11.67 16.45 7.91
C VAL A 178 12.34 16.09 9.25
N ALA A 179 13.54 15.49 9.22
CA ALA A 179 14.30 15.16 10.42
C ALA A 179 14.74 16.41 11.21
N ALA A 180 14.89 17.55 10.54
CA ALA A 180 15.21 18.83 11.15
C ALA A 180 13.98 19.74 11.36
N ASP A 181 12.78 19.13 11.37
CA ASP A 181 11.49 19.78 11.58
C ASP A 181 11.11 20.87 10.56
N ARG A 182 11.63 20.77 9.34
CA ARG A 182 11.32 21.66 8.21
C ARG A 182 10.37 21.00 7.22
N ASP A 183 9.65 21.83 6.47
CA ASP A 183 8.82 21.36 5.37
C ASP A 183 9.70 21.00 4.17
N PRO A 184 9.52 19.82 3.56
CA PRO A 184 10.26 19.45 2.36
C PRO A 184 9.87 20.37 1.20
N ARG A 185 10.82 20.61 0.29
CA ARG A 185 10.54 21.38 -0.93
C ARG A 185 9.44 20.70 -1.76
N PRO A 186 8.58 21.47 -2.46
CA PRO A 186 7.56 20.89 -3.33
C PRO A 186 8.15 19.99 -4.41
N TYR A 187 7.55 18.82 -4.58
CA TYR A 187 7.93 17.82 -5.59
C TYR A 187 6.77 17.56 -6.55
N SER A 188 7.05 17.48 -7.85
CA SER A 188 6.06 17.13 -8.88
C SER A 188 6.07 15.62 -9.13
N ALA A 189 5.33 14.90 -8.29
CA ALA A 189 5.02 13.49 -8.44
C ALA A 189 4.70 13.08 -9.88
N GLY A 190 5.32 12.02 -10.36
CA GLY A 190 4.99 11.42 -11.65
C GLY A 190 5.22 12.34 -12.86
N ARG A 191 6.07 13.36 -12.73
CA ARG A 191 6.43 14.21 -13.89
C ARG A 191 7.26 13.44 -14.91
N TRP A 192 8.11 12.53 -14.44
CA TRP A 192 9.11 11.84 -15.26
C TRP A 192 8.51 10.98 -16.38
N GLN A 193 7.29 10.47 -16.21
CA GLN A 193 6.61 9.68 -17.23
C GLN A 193 6.36 10.49 -18.50
N ASN A 194 6.12 11.81 -18.37
CA ASN A 194 5.77 12.68 -19.49
C ASN A 194 6.98 13.09 -20.33
N ASP A 195 8.18 13.02 -19.76
CA ASP A 195 9.42 13.49 -20.39
C ASP A 195 10.28 12.32 -20.94
N LEU A 196 9.73 11.10 -20.94
CA LEU A 196 10.42 9.93 -21.48
C LEU A 196 10.61 10.08 -23.01
N PRO A 197 11.85 9.98 -23.55
CA PRO A 197 12.10 10.28 -24.96
C PRO A 197 11.35 9.39 -25.97
N TYR A 198 11.23 8.10 -25.69
CA TYR A 198 10.52 7.13 -26.54
C TYR A 198 9.55 6.29 -25.72
N PRO A 199 8.36 6.82 -25.37
CA PRO A 199 7.43 6.14 -24.47
C PRO A 199 6.94 4.79 -25.02
N ASP A 200 6.84 4.66 -26.35
CA ASP A 200 6.34 3.44 -27.01
C ASP A 200 7.41 2.38 -27.29
N ALA A 201 8.70 2.64 -26.98
CA ALA A 201 9.81 1.76 -27.39
C ALA A 201 9.63 0.30 -26.88
N LEU A 202 9.15 0.12 -25.65
CA LEU A 202 8.89 -1.20 -25.08
C LEU A 202 7.78 -1.95 -25.81
N ASP A 203 6.72 -1.25 -26.22
CA ASP A 203 5.62 -1.84 -26.96
C ASP A 203 6.03 -2.21 -28.39
N GLN A 204 6.85 -1.37 -29.03
CA GLN A 204 7.42 -1.67 -30.34
C GLN A 204 8.29 -2.94 -30.32
N VAL A 205 9.12 -3.12 -29.29
CA VAL A 205 9.92 -4.34 -29.08
C VAL A 205 9.01 -5.56 -28.92
N ARG A 206 7.98 -5.48 -28.06
CA ARG A 206 7.03 -6.58 -27.86
C ARG A 206 6.33 -6.98 -29.15
N ARG A 207 5.87 -6.00 -29.94
CA ARG A 207 5.25 -6.26 -31.26
C ARG A 207 6.24 -6.90 -32.23
N ALA A 208 7.51 -6.49 -32.22
CA ALA A 208 8.55 -7.07 -33.05
C ALA A 208 8.83 -8.54 -32.68
N GLN A 209 8.92 -8.85 -31.39
CA GLN A 209 9.10 -10.21 -30.88
C GLN A 209 7.93 -11.13 -31.28
N ASN A 210 6.69 -10.68 -31.10
CA ASN A 210 5.51 -11.47 -31.48
C ASN A 210 5.47 -11.78 -32.98
N ARG A 211 5.86 -10.82 -33.84
CA ARG A 211 5.96 -11.07 -35.29
C ARG A 211 7.01 -12.12 -35.63
N GLN A 212 8.14 -12.14 -34.93
CA GLN A 212 9.19 -13.13 -35.14
C GLN A 212 8.76 -14.53 -34.70
N GLN A 213 8.02 -14.63 -33.59
CA GLN A 213 7.48 -15.88 -33.08
C GLN A 213 6.50 -16.53 -34.07
N HIS A 214 5.49 -15.77 -34.55
CA HIS A 214 4.53 -16.28 -35.54
C HIS A 214 5.17 -16.71 -36.86
N LYS A 215 6.20 -16.00 -37.32
CA LYS A 215 6.94 -16.40 -38.54
C LYS A 215 7.71 -17.72 -38.35
N GLY A 216 8.17 -18.02 -37.13
CA GLY A 216 8.79 -19.29 -36.79
C GLY A 216 7.78 -20.45 -36.77
N ASP A 217 6.60 -20.21 -36.20
CA ASP A 217 5.52 -21.20 -36.11
C ASP A 217 5.00 -21.57 -37.52
N ASP A 218 4.79 -20.59 -38.40
CA ASP A 218 4.36 -20.81 -39.79
C ASP A 218 5.38 -21.58 -40.64
N ALA A 219 6.68 -21.42 -40.35
CA ALA A 219 7.75 -22.16 -41.04
C ALA A 219 7.86 -23.61 -40.53
N GLY A 220 7.67 -23.82 -39.22
CA GLY A 220 7.64 -25.15 -38.61
C GLY A 220 6.43 -25.98 -39.03
N ALA A 221 5.26 -25.36 -39.26
CA ALA A 221 4.05 -26.05 -39.70
C ALA A 221 4.07 -26.49 -41.19
N ARG A 222 5.02 -25.99 -41.98
CA ARG A 222 5.18 -26.33 -43.41
C ARG A 222 6.31 -27.33 -43.68
N SER A 223 6.97 -27.81 -42.63
CA SER A 223 8.06 -28.80 -42.66
C SER A 223 7.53 -30.17 -42.24
#